data_AF-A0A251X6W8-F1
#
_entry.id   AF-A0A251X6W8-F1
#
_cell.length_a   1.000
_cell.length_b   1.000
_cell.length_c   1.000
_cell.angle_alpha   90.00
_cell.angle_beta   90.00
_cell.angle_gamma   90.00
#
_symmetry.space_group_name_H-M   'P 1'
#
loop_
_entity.id
_entity.type
_entity.pdbx_description
1 polymer ?
#
loop_
_entity_poly.entity_id
_entity_poly.type
_entity_poly.pdbx_seq_one_letter_code
_entity_poly.pdbx_strand_id
1 'polypeptide(L)'
;MAVSPDGQHLYAASVVSSAVAVFSRDVNNGSLQFLQHFTNTDISDSGLAGASAVKVSPDGRHVYVASRTDSAVTVLTRNSTTDY
;
A
#
# COMPACT_ATOMS: atom_id res chain seq x y z
N MET A 1 1.25 -1.90 8.54
CA MET A 1 1.32 -2.89 7.44
C MET A 1 -0.02 -3.58 7.25
N ALA A 2 -0.29 -4.12 6.07
CA ALA A 2 -1.47 -4.92 5.75
C ALA A 2 -1.14 -5.96 4.67
N VAL A 3 -1.85 -7.09 4.66
CA VAL A 3 -1.77 -8.13 3.62
C VAL A 3 -3.11 -8.15 2.89
N SER A 4 -3.09 -8.35 1.57
CA SER A 4 -4.33 -8.47 0.78
C SER A 4 -5.13 -9.72 1.13
N PRO A 5 -6.46 -9.75 0.90
CA PRO A 5 -7.29 -10.91 1.21
C PRO A 5 -6.85 -12.22 0.52
N ASP A 6 -6.30 -12.12 -0.69
CA ASP A 6 -5.74 -13.27 -1.43
C ASP A 6 -4.34 -13.68 -0.95
N GLY A 7 -3.74 -12.95 0.00
CA GLY A 7 -2.42 -13.24 0.57
C GLY A 7 -1.22 -12.88 -0.31
N GLN A 8 -1.45 -12.39 -1.53
CA GLN A 8 -0.41 -12.23 -2.56
C GLN A 8 0.34 -10.90 -2.51
N HIS A 9 -0.18 -9.88 -1.83
CA HIS A 9 0.46 -8.57 -1.70
C HIS A 9 0.59 -8.15 -0.23
N LEU A 10 1.71 -7.52 0.12
CA LEU A 10 1.95 -6.87 1.41
C LEU A 10 2.22 -5.38 1.22
N TYR A 11 1.58 -4.57 2.05
CA TYR A 11 1.65 -3.11 2.04
C TYR A 11 2.24 -2.60 3.34
N ALA A 12 3.23 -1.71 3.27
CA ALA A 12 3.88 -1.11 4.42
C ALA A 12 3.89 0.42 4.29
N ALA A 13 3.22 1.12 5.22
CA ALA A 13 3.30 2.57 5.33
C ALA A 13 4.52 2.98 6.16
N SER A 14 5.20 4.04 5.74
CA SER A 14 6.34 4.64 6.44
C SER A 14 6.06 6.11 6.71
N VAL A 15 6.03 6.48 8.00
CA VAL A 15 5.83 7.87 8.43
C VAL A 15 7.02 8.73 8.00
N VAL A 16 8.24 8.23 8.19
CA VAL A 16 9.48 8.97 7.90
C VAL A 16 9.66 9.19 6.41
N SER A 17 9.36 8.16 5.60
CA SER A 17 9.50 8.25 4.15
C SER A 17 8.29 8.91 3.48
N SER A 18 7.19 9.14 4.21
CA SER A 18 5.91 9.62 3.65
C SER A 18 5.47 8.79 2.44
N ALA A 19 5.52 7.46 2.60
CA ALA A 19 5.40 6.53 1.50
C ALA A 19 4.67 5.24 1.90
N VAL A 20 4.18 4.51 0.89
CA VAL A 20 3.71 3.14 1.02
C VAL A 20 4.51 2.24 0.08
N ALA A 21 5.19 1.24 0.63
CA ALA A 21 5.86 0.19 -0.15
C ALA A 21 4.91 -0.99 -0.39
N VAL A 22 5.03 -1.59 -1.58
CA VAL A 22 4.25 -2.74 -2.04
C VAL A 22 5.19 -3.89 -2.37
N PHE A 23 4.86 -5.07 -1.86
CA PHE A 23 5.60 -6.31 -2.08
C PHE A 23 4.65 -7.38 -2.61
N SER A 24 5.13 -8.22 -3.53
CA SER A 24 4.53 -9.53 -3.75
C SER A 24 4.94 -10.44 -2.60
N ARG A 25 4.04 -11.36 -2.25
CA ARG A 25 4.21 -12.30 -1.16
C ARG A 25 3.92 -13.70 -1.65
N ASP A 26 4.89 -14.60 -1.49
CA ASP A 26 4.69 -16.02 -1.69
C ASP A 26 3.72 -16.54 -0.62
N VAL A 27 2.59 -17.11 -1.02
CA VAL A 27 1.54 -17.57 -0.09
C VAL A 27 1.96 -18.80 0.71
N ASN A 28 2.91 -19.59 0.22
CA ASN A 28 3.36 -20.84 0.84
C ASN A 28 4.43 -20.59 1.90
N ASN A 29 5.39 -19.69 1.63
CA ASN A 29 6.55 -19.46 2.50
C ASN A 29 6.66 -18.03 3.06
N GLY A 30 5.85 -17.09 2.57
CA GLY A 30 5.81 -15.71 3.05
C GLY A 30 6.97 -14.82 2.58
N SER A 31 7.82 -15.31 1.67
CA SER A 31 8.89 -14.52 1.08
C SER A 31 8.34 -13.29 0.37
N LEU A 32 9.06 -12.17 0.48
CA LEU A 32 8.65 -10.89 -0.07
C LEU A 32 9.59 -10.47 -1.19
N GLN A 33 9.00 -10.02 -2.31
CA GLN A 33 9.73 -9.33 -3.36
C GLN A 33 9.16 -7.92 -3.48
N PHE A 34 10.04 -6.92 -3.47
CA PHE A 34 9.65 -5.53 -3.67
C PHE A 34 9.10 -5.33 -5.09
N LEU A 35 7.95 -4.68 -5.21
CA LEU A 35 7.34 -4.33 -6.49
C LEU A 35 7.49 -2.85 -6.78
N GLN A 36 6.99 -2.01 -5.86
CA GLN A 36 6.93 -0.56 -6.06
C GLN A 36 6.69 0.17 -4.73
N HIS A 37 6.70 1.50 -4.79
CA HIS A 37 6.25 2.35 -3.70
C HIS A 37 5.44 3.53 -4.25
N PHE A 38 4.65 4.14 -3.38
CA PHE A 38 3.91 5.38 -3.66
C PHE A 38 4.32 6.46 -2.67
N THR A 39 4.54 7.66 -3.18
CA THR A 39 4.80 8.90 -2.45
C THR A 39 3.85 9.98 -2.94
N ASN A 40 3.92 11.20 -2.37
CA ASN A 40 3.13 12.35 -2.84
C ASN A 40 3.38 12.71 -4.32
N THR A 41 4.47 12.26 -4.96
CA THR A 41 4.70 12.51 -6.39
C THR A 41 4.00 11.49 -7.30
N ASP A 42 3.51 10.38 -6.75
CA ASP A 42 2.91 9.27 -7.51
C ASP A 42 1.38 9.30 -7.49
N ILE A 43 0.80 10.26 -6.77
CA ILE A 43 -0.65 10.46 -6.63
C ILE A 43 -1.03 11.85 -7.11
N SER A 44 -2.29 12.02 -7.51
CA SER A 44 -2.80 13.27 -8.10
C SER A 44 -2.79 14.46 -7.14
N ASP A 45 -2.83 14.19 -5.84
CA ASP A 45 -2.91 15.18 -4.77
C ASP A 45 -1.89 14.85 -3.67
N SER A 46 -1.57 15.80 -2.80
CA SER A 46 -0.86 15.46 -1.56
C SER A 46 -1.76 14.61 -0.67
N GLY A 47 -1.22 13.57 -0.06
CA GLY A 47 -2.01 12.76 0.88
C GLY A 47 -1.24 11.65 1.60
N LEU A 48 0.06 11.51 1.38
CA LEU A 48 0.91 10.49 1.97
C LEU A 48 1.93 11.05 2.97
N ALA A 49 1.93 12.37 3.23
CA ALA A 49 2.83 12.92 4.25
C ALA A 49 2.47 12.36 5.64
N GLY A 50 3.45 11.72 6.28
CA GLY A 50 3.23 11.03 7.54
C GLY A 50 2.28 9.83 7.43
N ALA A 51 2.33 9.09 6.31
CA ALA A 51 1.62 7.82 6.12
C ALA A 51 1.87 6.88 7.31
N SER A 52 0.82 6.63 8.10
CA SER A 52 0.95 6.02 9.44
C SER A 52 0.22 4.69 9.59
N ALA A 53 -0.80 4.46 8.77
CA ALA A 53 -1.56 3.22 8.77
C ALA A 53 -1.99 2.86 7.35
N VAL A 54 -2.14 1.56 7.11
CA VAL A 54 -2.60 1.01 5.84
C VAL A 54 -3.56 -0.15 6.08
N LYS A 55 -4.65 -0.23 5.31
CA LYS A 55 -5.62 -1.34 5.30
C LYS A 55 -6.02 -1.69 3.88
N VAL A 56 -6.29 -2.97 3.63
CA VAL A 56 -6.85 -3.45 2.37
C VAL A 56 -8.34 -3.70 2.58
N SER A 57 -9.14 -3.28 1.60
CA SER A 57 -10.57 -3.59 1.51
C SER A 57 -10.83 -5.12 1.53
N PRO A 58 -11.96 -5.58 2.09
CA PRO A 58 -12.32 -7.00 2.09
C PRO A 58 -12.47 -7.60 0.69
N ASP A 59 -12.92 -6.81 -0.29
CA ASP A 59 -13.02 -7.23 -1.70
C ASP A 59 -11.66 -7.25 -2.42
N GLY A 60 -10.59 -6.78 -1.76
CA GLY A 60 -9.24 -6.79 -2.29
C GLY A 60 -9.00 -5.81 -3.44
N ARG A 61 -9.87 -4.82 -3.66
CA ARG A 61 -9.79 -3.88 -4.80
C ARG A 61 -9.14 -2.54 -4.45
N HIS A 62 -9.14 -2.18 -3.17
CA HIS A 62 -8.65 -0.88 -2.68
C HIS A 62 -7.73 -1.02 -1.48
N VAL A 63 -6.74 -0.13 -1.40
CA VAL A 63 -5.84 0.07 -0.26
C VAL A 63 -6.05 1.47 0.28
N TYR A 64 -6.35 1.58 1.57
CA TYR A 64 -6.56 2.84 2.29
C TYR A 64 -5.33 3.17 3.12
N VAL A 65 -4.85 4.40 3.00
CA VAL A 65 -3.68 4.90 3.73
C VAL A 65 -4.09 6.11 4.55
N ALA A 66 -3.87 6.07 5.86
CA ALA A 66 -4.12 7.19 6.74
C ALA A 66 -2.83 7.98 7.00
N SER A 67 -2.88 9.27 6.73
CA SER A 67 -1.71 10.16 6.76
C SER A 67 -1.93 11.25 7.80
N ARG A 68 -1.06 11.29 8.81
CA ARG A 68 -1.22 12.19 9.96
C ARG A 68 -0.87 13.63 9.62
N THR A 69 0.13 13.85 8.79
CA THR A 69 0.61 15.20 8.48
C THR A 69 -0.35 15.89 7.51
N ASP A 70 -0.76 15.19 6.45
CA ASP A 70 -1.71 15.74 5.48
C ASP A 70 -3.17 15.69 5.97
N SER A 71 -3.44 15.11 7.14
CA SER A 71 -4.80 14.91 7.68
C SER A 71 -5.75 14.29 6.65
N ALA A 72 -5.26 13.28 5.93
CA ALA A 72 -5.90 12.72 4.75
C ALA A 72 -6.03 11.18 4.82
N VAL A 73 -6.96 10.67 4.01
CA VAL A 73 -7.06 9.24 3.69
C VAL A 73 -6.91 9.09 2.18
N THR A 74 -5.78 8.51 1.75
CA THR A 74 -5.53 8.20 0.33
C THR A 74 -6.09 6.82 -0.01
N VAL A 75 -6.73 6.71 -1.17
CA VAL A 75 -7.24 5.44 -1.72
C VAL A 75 -6.41 5.07 -2.93
N LEU A 76 -5.79 3.90 -2.91
CA LEU A 76 -5.07 3.33 -4.04
C LEU A 76 -5.88 2.15 -4.60
N THR A 77 -6.01 2.07 -5.92
CA THR A 77 -6.60 0.90 -6.59
C THR A 77 -5.57 -0.22 -6.62
N ARG A 78 -6.01 -1.42 -6.23
CA ARG A 78 -5.20 -2.63 -6.28
C ARG A 78 -5.54 -3.41 -7.55
N ASN A 79 -4.53 -3.59 -8.40
CA ASN A 79 -4.60 -4.59 -9.46
C ASN A 79 -4.17 -5.95 -8.87
N SER A 80 -5.05 -6.94 -8.97
CA SER A 80 -4.77 -8.31 -8.51
C SER A 80 -4.03 -9.14 -9.55
N THR A 81 -3.91 -8.65 -10.78
CA THR A 81 -3.14 -9.27 -11.85
C THR A 81 -1.76 -8.62 -11.92
N THR A 82 -0.73 -9.44 -11.78
CA THR A 82 0.64 -9.06 -12.13
C THR A 82 0.76 -9.29 -13.63
N ASP A 83 0.37 -8.31 -14.44
CA ASP A 83 0.62 -8.40 -15.88
C ASP A 83 2.14 -8.27 -16.09
N TYR A 84 2.74 -9.32 -16.66
CA TYR A 84 4.18 -9.41 -17.00
C TYR A 84 4.51 -8.62 -18.26
#